data_AF-R4K536-F1
#
_entry.id   AF-R4K536-F1
#
_cell.length_a   1.000
_cell.length_b   1.000
_cell.length_c   1.000
_cell.angle_alpha   90.00
_cell.angle_beta   90.00
_cell.angle_gamma   90.00
#
_symmetry.space_group_name_H-M   'P 1'
#
loop_
_entity.id
_entity.type
_entity.pdbx_description
1 polymer ?
#
loop_
_entity_poly.entity_id
_entity_poly.type
_entity_poly.pdbx_seq_one_letter_code
_entity_poly.pdbx_strand_id
1 'polypeptide(L)'
;MKKMDEMEMSINLNAIKWSHIFTSVSLLVWSVYDFTHTNKPSLAFFILIMSNLIYFFISQISKWKMGDINGRKAIIHYFIGTILIILILGVLAHFFPK
;
A
#
# COMPACT_ATOMS: atom_id res chain seq x y z
N MET A 1 5.99 8.32 -31.46
CA MET A 1 5.59 7.64 -30.21
C MET A 1 4.52 6.61 -30.57
N LYS A 2 4.81 5.31 -30.41
CA LYS A 2 3.85 4.25 -30.73
C LYS A 2 2.72 4.31 -29.71
N LYS A 3 1.47 4.43 -30.18
CA LYS A 3 0.29 4.35 -29.33
C LYS A 3 0.32 2.95 -28.72
N MET A 4 0.56 2.86 -27.41
CA MET A 4 0.59 1.58 -26.71
C MET A 4 -0.80 0.96 -26.83
N ASP A 5 -0.86 -0.30 -27.20
CA ASP A 5 -2.14 -1.00 -27.30
C ASP A 5 -2.79 -1.04 -25.91
N GLU A 6 -4.10 -0.85 -25.87
CA GLU A 6 -4.86 -0.76 -24.62
C GLU A 6 -4.66 -2.01 -23.74
N MET A 7 -4.42 -3.15 -24.38
CA MET A 7 -4.09 -4.42 -23.72
C MET A 7 -2.75 -4.36 -22.98
N GLU A 8 -1.67 -3.88 -23.63
CA GLU A 8 -0.35 -3.74 -23.01
C GLU A 8 -0.38 -2.75 -21.84
N MET A 9 -1.15 -1.67 -21.97
CA MET A 9 -1.34 -0.69 -20.89
C MET A 9 -2.01 -1.32 -19.66
N SER A 10 -3.06 -2.12 -19.86
CA SER A 10 -3.78 -2.77 -18.76
C SER A 10 -2.90 -3.77 -18.00
N ILE A 11 -2.05 -4.52 -18.73
CA ILE A 11 -1.09 -5.47 -18.14
C ILE A 11 -0.07 -4.72 -17.30
N ASN A 12 0.51 -3.64 -17.84
CA ASN A 12 1.53 -2.87 -17.14
C ASN A 12 0.95 -2.19 -15.88
N LEU A 13 -0.26 -1.63 -15.96
CA LEU A 13 -0.96 -1.06 -14.80
C LEU A 13 -1.22 -2.11 -13.71
N ASN A 14 -1.61 -3.33 -14.09
CA ASN A 14 -1.81 -4.40 -13.12
C ASN A 14 -0.48 -4.86 -12.51
N ALA A 15 0.59 -4.97 -13.30
CA ALA A 15 1.92 -5.30 -12.80
C ALA A 15 2.42 -4.25 -11.78
N ILE A 16 2.23 -2.96 -12.05
CA ILE A 16 2.59 -1.87 -11.14
C ILE A 16 1.79 -1.96 -9.83
N LYS A 17 0.49 -2.27 -9.89
CA LYS A 17 -0.33 -2.48 -8.68
C LYS A 17 0.22 -3.62 -7.84
N TRP A 18 0.45 -4.79 -8.45
CA TRP A 18 0.99 -5.96 -7.74
C TRP A 18 2.39 -5.70 -7.17
N SER A 19 3.24 -4.98 -7.91
CA SER A 19 4.56 -4.55 -7.43
C SER A 19 4.44 -3.65 -6.20
N HIS A 20 3.54 -2.64 -6.24
CA HIS A 20 3.30 -1.77 -5.09
C HIS A 20 2.80 -2.54 -3.86
N ILE A 21 1.92 -3.51 -4.06
CA ILE A 21 1.42 -4.39 -3.00
C ILE A 21 2.58 -5.16 -2.37
N PHE A 22 3.41 -5.79 -3.20
CA PHE A 22 4.57 -6.54 -2.76
C PHE A 22 5.55 -5.67 -1.96
N THR A 23 5.91 -4.48 -2.46
CA THR A 23 6.78 -3.53 -1.74
C THR A 23 6.17 -3.12 -0.41
N SER A 24 4.85 -2.88 -0.35
CA SER A 24 4.16 -2.52 0.88
C SER A 24 4.21 -3.64 1.92
N VAL A 25 3.98 -4.90 1.50
CA VAL A 25 4.08 -6.07 2.39
C VAL A 25 5.52 -6.29 2.86
N SER A 26 6.50 -6.15 1.98
CA SER A 26 7.91 -6.29 2.33
C SER A 26 8.35 -5.25 3.36
N LEU A 27 7.97 -3.97 3.18
CA LEU A 27 8.23 -2.92 4.16
C LEU A 27 7.51 -3.16 5.49
N LEU A 28 6.31 -3.76 5.45
CA LEU A 28 5.57 -4.14 6.64
C LEU A 28 6.34 -5.18 7.46
N VAL A 29 6.80 -6.26 6.82
CA VAL A 29 7.59 -7.33 7.46
C VAL A 29 8.89 -6.76 8.03
N TRP A 30 9.59 -5.91 7.25
CA TRP A 30 10.79 -5.23 7.73
C TRP A 30 10.49 -4.36 8.96
N SER A 31 9.44 -3.57 8.91
CA SER A 31 9.08 -2.70 10.04
C SER A 31 8.74 -3.51 11.30
N VAL A 32 8.10 -4.67 11.18
CA VAL A 32 7.82 -5.55 12.33
C VAL A 32 9.12 -6.14 12.87
N TYR A 33 10.03 -6.57 12.00
CA TYR A 33 11.35 -7.05 12.39
C TYR A 33 12.17 -5.99 13.13
N ASP A 34 12.21 -4.76 12.62
CA ASP A 34 12.91 -3.66 13.28
C ASP A 34 12.25 -3.26 14.62
N PHE A 35 10.92 -3.34 14.71
CA PHE A 35 10.20 -3.05 15.95
C PHE A 35 10.55 -4.06 17.05
N THR A 36 10.63 -5.36 16.72
CA THR A 36 10.99 -6.40 17.69
C THR A 36 12.46 -6.32 18.12
N HIS A 37 13.37 -5.93 17.22
CA HIS A 37 14.81 -5.90 17.51
C HIS A 37 15.29 -4.59 18.12
N THR A 38 14.74 -3.45 17.70
CA THR A 38 15.33 -2.13 17.98
C THR A 38 14.43 -1.24 18.84
N ASN A 39 13.14 -1.59 19.05
CA ASN A 39 12.14 -0.79 19.77
C ASN A 39 12.04 0.69 19.31
N LYS A 40 12.56 1.01 18.14
CA LYS A 40 12.53 2.35 17.55
C LYS A 40 11.63 2.34 16.34
N PRO A 41 10.92 3.45 16.05
CA PRO A 41 10.19 3.59 14.81
C PRO A 41 11.16 3.42 13.64
N SER A 42 10.99 2.34 12.88
CA SER A 42 11.85 2.03 11.73
C SER A 42 11.65 3.07 10.62
N LEU A 43 12.74 3.40 9.93
CA LEU A 43 12.69 4.12 8.66
C LEU A 43 11.75 3.43 7.66
N ALA A 44 11.67 2.10 7.69
CA ALA A 44 10.74 1.32 6.87
C ALA A 44 9.28 1.68 7.18
N PHE A 45 8.93 1.92 8.44
CA PHE A 45 7.58 2.35 8.84
C PHE A 45 7.22 3.72 8.27
N PHE A 46 8.16 4.66 8.32
CA PHE A 46 7.98 5.99 7.75
C PHE A 46 7.79 5.94 6.23
N ILE A 47 8.62 5.17 5.53
CA ILE A 47 8.49 4.95 4.08
C ILE A 47 7.14 4.32 3.75
N LEU A 48 6.70 3.34 4.54
CA LEU A 48 5.43 2.65 4.32
C LEU A 48 4.24 3.62 4.42
N ILE A 49 4.22 4.48 5.45
CA ILE A 49 3.19 5.52 5.62
C ILE A 49 3.21 6.50 4.44
N MET A 50 4.38 7.00 4.06
CA MET A 50 4.49 7.95 2.96
C MET A 50 4.05 7.35 1.62
N SER A 51 4.43 6.11 1.35
CA SER A 51 4.03 5.37 0.15
C SER A 51 2.50 5.27 0.05
N ASN A 52 1.84 4.92 1.16
CA ASN A 52 0.39 4.80 1.23
C ASN A 52 -0.33 6.14 1.10
N LEU A 53 0.21 7.22 1.70
CA LEU A 53 -0.33 8.57 1.56
C LEU A 53 -0.26 9.04 0.11
N ILE A 54 0.88 8.89 -0.55
CA ILE A 54 1.06 9.29 -1.96
C ILE A 54 0.08 8.51 -2.84
N TYR A 55 -0.02 7.19 -2.65
CA TYR A 55 -0.96 6.35 -3.37
C TYR A 55 -2.41 6.82 -3.16
N PHE A 56 -2.79 7.15 -1.92
CA PHE A 56 -4.11 7.68 -1.62
C PHE A 56 -4.38 9.01 -2.32
N PHE A 57 -3.47 9.98 -2.23
CA PHE A 57 -3.63 11.28 -2.89
C PHE A 57 -3.77 11.15 -4.41
N ILE A 58 -2.88 10.40 -5.06
CA ILE A 58 -2.94 10.16 -6.51
C ILE A 58 -4.25 9.46 -6.87
N SER A 59 -4.67 8.47 -6.09
CA SER A 59 -5.92 7.75 -6.32
C SER A 59 -7.13 8.67 -6.23
N GLN A 60 -7.20 9.52 -5.19
CA GLN A 60 -8.32 10.45 -5.01
C GLN A 60 -8.37 11.50 -6.11
N ILE A 61 -7.22 12.07 -6.49
CA ILE A 61 -7.12 13.05 -7.58
C ILE A 61 -7.54 12.42 -8.92
N SER A 62 -7.07 11.21 -9.20
CA SER A 62 -7.39 10.49 -10.44
C SER A 62 -8.90 10.20 -10.54
N LYS A 63 -9.52 9.73 -9.45
CA LYS A 63 -10.97 9.49 -9.40
C LYS A 63 -11.80 10.77 -9.45
N TRP A 64 -11.31 11.86 -8.85
CA TRP A 64 -11.97 13.15 -8.94
C TRP A 64 -11.99 13.64 -10.40
N LYS A 65 -10.88 13.46 -11.12
CA LYS A 65 -10.79 13.74 -12.56
C LYS A 65 -11.70 12.87 -13.42
N MET A 66 -11.90 11.59 -13.06
CA MET A 66 -12.71 10.65 -13.85
C MET A 66 -14.20 10.66 -13.52
N GLY A 67 -14.65 11.32 -12.44
CA GLY A 67 -16.05 11.30 -12.01
C GLY A 67 -16.59 9.92 -11.61
N ASP A 68 -15.75 8.89 -11.61
CA ASP A 68 -16.14 7.50 -11.37
C ASP A 68 -16.15 7.18 -9.86
N ILE A 69 -17.36 6.91 -9.36
CA ILE A 69 -17.68 6.65 -7.97
C ILE A 69 -17.39 5.19 -7.59
N ASN A 70 -17.38 4.27 -8.57
CA ASN A 70 -17.25 2.83 -8.33
C ASN A 70 -15.79 2.40 -8.21
N GLY A 71 -14.90 2.94 -9.07
CA GLY A 71 -13.45 2.78 -8.90
C GLY A 71 -12.94 3.32 -7.55
N ARG A 72 -13.68 4.26 -6.95
CA ARG A 72 -13.40 4.78 -5.61
C ARG A 72 -13.46 3.72 -4.52
N LYS A 73 -14.49 2.87 -4.55
CA LYS A 73 -14.76 1.85 -3.54
C LYS A 73 -13.73 0.72 -3.53
N ALA A 74 -13.32 0.22 -4.70
CA ALA A 74 -12.35 -0.88 -4.78
C ALA A 74 -10.99 -0.53 -4.15
N ILE A 75 -10.51 0.69 -4.38
CA ILE A 75 -9.24 1.16 -3.80
C ILE A 75 -9.39 1.50 -2.31
N ILE A 76 -10.54 2.02 -1.88
CA ILE A 76 -10.84 2.20 -0.45
C ILE A 76 -10.85 0.85 0.26
N HIS A 77 -11.43 -0.18 -0.36
CA HIS A 77 -11.45 -1.54 0.19
C HIS A 77 -10.04 -2.11 0.33
N TYR A 78 -9.19 -1.90 -0.69
CA TYR A 78 -7.79 -2.31 -0.65
C TYR A 78 -7.01 -1.60 0.47
N PHE A 79 -7.21 -0.28 0.62
CA PHE A 79 -6.59 0.54 1.67
C PHE A 79 -7.03 0.12 3.08
N ILE A 80 -8.33 -0.18 3.23
CA ILE A 80 -8.89 -0.75 4.46
C ILE A 80 -8.28 -2.11 4.76
N GLY A 81 -8.09 -2.96 3.75
CA GLY A 81 -7.42 -4.25 3.89
C GLY A 81 -5.98 -4.12 4.37
N THR A 82 -5.20 -3.19 3.80
CA THR A 82 -3.83 -2.92 4.26
C THR A 82 -3.81 -2.35 5.68
N ILE A 83 -4.68 -1.40 6.02
CA ILE A 83 -4.78 -0.87 7.39
C ILE A 83 -5.15 -1.94 8.40
N LEU A 84 -6.10 -2.82 8.07
CA LEU A 84 -6.49 -3.95 8.93
C LEU A 84 -5.31 -4.89 9.18
N ILE A 85 -4.56 -5.24 8.13
CA ILE A 85 -3.36 -6.08 8.25
C ILE A 85 -2.30 -5.40 9.12
N ILE A 86 -2.07 -4.09 8.97
CA ILE A 86 -1.14 -3.32 9.80
C ILE A 86 -1.59 -3.34 11.27
N LEU A 87 -2.88 -3.13 11.54
CA LEU A 87 -3.45 -3.17 12.88
C LEU A 87 -3.32 -4.56 13.51
N ILE A 88 -3.65 -5.62 12.77
CA ILE A 88 -3.53 -7.00 13.23
C ILE A 88 -2.07 -7.33 13.55
N LEU A 89 -1.12 -6.92 12.69
CA LEU A 89 0.31 -7.10 12.93
C LEU A 89 0.81 -6.30 14.15
N GLY A 90 0.36 -5.06 14.32
CA GLY A 90 0.71 -4.24 15.49
C GLY A 90 0.17 -4.83 16.80
N VAL A 91 -1.06 -5.35 16.79
CA VAL A 91 -1.65 -6.04 17.94
C VAL A 91 -0.94 -7.36 18.22
N LEU A 92 -0.61 -8.15 17.19
CA LEU A 92 0.18 -9.37 17.33
C LEU A 92 1.56 -9.07 17.92
N ALA A 93 2.24 -8.03 17.43
CA ALA A 93 3.54 -7.61 17.97
C ALA A 93 3.44 -7.15 19.43
N HIS A 94 2.32 -6.57 19.84
CA HIS A 94 2.06 -6.24 21.25
C HIS A 94 1.80 -7.48 22.12
N PHE A 95 1.19 -8.52 21.54
CA PHE A 95 0.84 -9.77 22.22
C PHE A 95 1.98 -10.79 22.34
N PHE A 96 3.10 -10.60 21.63
CA PHE A 96 4.34 -11.35 21.88
C PHE A 96 5.22 -10.53 22.85
N PRO A 97 5.05 -10.69 24.18
CA PRO A 97 6.02 -10.13 25.11
C PRO A 97 7.38 -10.82 24.91
N LYS A 98 8.43 -10.01 25.05
CA LYS A 98 9.87 -10.30 24.96
C LYS A 98 10.28 -11.73 25.31
#